data_AF-A0A5N4E201-F1
#
_entry.id   AF-A0A5N4E201-F1
#
_cell.length_a   1.000
_cell.length_b   1.000
_cell.length_c   1.000
_cell.angle_alpha   90.00
_cell.angle_beta   90.00
_cell.angle_gamma   90.00
#
_symmetry.space_group_name_H-M   'P 1'
#
loop_
_entity.id
_entity.type
_entity.pdbx_description
1 polymer ?
#
loop_
_entity_poly.entity_id
_entity_poly.type
_entity_poly.pdbx_seq_one_letter_code
_entity_poly.pdbx_strand_id
1 'polypeptide(L)'
;MLKNIAEDLRNCLPLETMLSSEHLALQKIQQQPEPTVHVDAFLYDEDFIDSLCEEGKMSRNYCTVCGSHQTAPLGFISHSFSLMELKFIYHHVLPDLSEKILVDVGSRLGTVLYGGYLYSSASQLYGVELNGDFCQLQEMVIKKYQFTDRIKVLHADICTQGSLLQNADIIIMNNVFEYFLNEAEQARAWDYISHNVRRRGSLLVTVPSLEESLSGLQVNIQLSSWVDEVPLNYDVYPEKDIDREALKQIHLYKIL
;
A
#
# COMPACT_ATOMS: atom_id res chain seq x y z
N MET A 1 -9.15 -14.71 8.79
CA MET A 1 -9.80 -14.27 7.55
C MET A 1 -8.82 -13.62 6.58
N LEU A 2 -8.09 -12.56 6.94
CA LEU A 2 -7.06 -11.97 6.03
C LEU A 2 -6.03 -13.00 5.52
N LYS A 3 -5.56 -13.92 6.37
CA LYS A 3 -4.67 -15.03 5.93
C LYS A 3 -5.28 -15.92 4.83
N ASN A 4 -6.59 -16.16 4.87
CA ASN A 4 -7.30 -16.95 3.86
C ASN A 4 -7.46 -16.15 2.57
N ILE A 5 -7.69 -14.83 2.67
CA ILE A 5 -7.72 -13.94 1.51
C ILE A 5 -6.34 -13.93 0.82
N ALA A 6 -5.26 -13.84 1.60
CA ALA A 6 -3.91 -13.91 1.08
C ALA A 6 -3.65 -15.26 0.37
N GLU A 7 -4.10 -16.38 0.93
CA GLU A 7 -4.01 -17.69 0.28
C GLU A 7 -4.77 -17.76 -1.04
N ASP A 8 -6.00 -17.23 -1.08
CA ASP A 8 -6.80 -17.17 -2.31
C ASP A 8 -6.12 -16.33 -3.39
N LEU A 9 -5.58 -15.17 -3.02
CA LEU A 9 -4.86 -14.29 -3.94
C LEU A 9 -3.58 -14.93 -4.47
N ARG A 10 -2.80 -15.63 -3.63
CA ARG A 10 -1.61 -16.38 -4.06
C ARG A 10 -1.94 -17.41 -5.14
N ASN A 11 -3.11 -18.06 -5.07
CA ASN A 11 -3.54 -19.02 -6.09
C ASN A 11 -3.92 -18.37 -7.43
N CYS A 12 -4.10 -17.05 -7.47
CA CYS A 12 -4.44 -16.28 -8.67
C CYS A 12 -3.26 -15.48 -9.24
N LEU A 13 -2.13 -15.43 -8.53
CA LEU A 13 -0.99 -14.58 -8.85
C LEU A 13 0.27 -15.41 -9.11
N PRO A 14 1.20 -14.91 -9.93
CA PRO A 14 2.53 -15.49 -10.02
C PRO A 14 3.28 -15.34 -8.67
N LEU A 15 4.36 -16.11 -8.49
CA LEU A 15 5.12 -16.12 -7.23
C LEU A 15 5.67 -14.74 -6.88
N GLU A 16 6.13 -14.00 -7.89
CA GLU A 16 6.63 -12.63 -7.80
C GLU A 16 5.52 -11.63 -7.45
N THR A 17 4.25 -12.05 -7.49
CA THR A 17 3.06 -11.27 -7.15
C THR A 17 2.90 -9.97 -7.93
N MET A 18 3.54 -9.88 -9.09
CA MET A 18 3.43 -8.77 -10.04
C MET A 18 2.68 -9.25 -11.28
N LEU A 19 1.70 -8.46 -11.73
CA LEU A 19 1.00 -8.75 -12.98
C LEU A 19 1.76 -8.18 -14.16
N SER A 20 1.67 -8.84 -15.32
CA SER A 20 2.29 -8.32 -16.54
C SER A 20 1.75 -6.94 -16.94
N SER A 21 0.54 -6.58 -16.50
CA SER A 21 -0.07 -5.26 -16.71
C SER A 21 0.57 -4.13 -15.89
N GLU A 22 1.41 -4.44 -14.88
CA GLU A 22 2.20 -3.46 -14.12
C GLU A 22 3.54 -3.12 -14.83
N HIS A 23 3.48 -2.80 -16.12
CA HIS A 23 4.67 -2.66 -16.98
C HIS A 23 5.73 -1.68 -16.43
N LEU A 24 5.31 -0.51 -15.94
CA LEU A 24 6.25 0.51 -15.45
C LEU A 24 6.91 0.10 -14.14
N ALA A 25 6.16 -0.51 -13.22
CA ALA A 25 6.70 -1.00 -11.96
C ALA A 25 7.72 -2.12 -12.19
N LEU A 26 7.39 -3.06 -13.09
CA LEU A 26 8.33 -4.11 -13.52
C LEU A 26 9.61 -3.52 -14.13
N GLN A 27 9.49 -2.52 -14.99
CA GLN A 27 10.66 -1.83 -15.57
C GLN A 27 11.51 -1.13 -14.51
N LYS A 28 10.87 -0.43 -13.54
CA LYS A 28 11.57 0.29 -12.48
C LYS A 28 12.30 -0.64 -11.52
N ILE A 29 11.71 -1.78 -11.17
CA ILE A 29 12.35 -2.81 -10.34
C ILE A 29 13.59 -3.38 -11.06
N GLN A 30 13.49 -3.64 -12.37
CA GLN A 30 14.63 -4.13 -13.17
C GLN A 30 15.75 -3.10 -13.34
N GLN A 31 15.45 -1.81 -13.19
CA GLN A 31 16.42 -0.72 -13.29
C GLN A 31 17.08 -0.35 -11.96
N GLN A 32 16.71 -1.02 -10.86
CA GLN A 32 17.35 -0.79 -9.56
C GLN A 32 18.85 -1.06 -9.65
N PRO A 33 19.69 -0.22 -9.01
CA PRO A 33 21.15 -0.35 -9.08
C PRO A 33 21.64 -1.67 -8.46
N GLU A 34 20.92 -2.16 -7.46
CA GLU A 34 21.14 -3.46 -6.84
C GLU A 34 20.03 -4.44 -7.24
N PRO A 35 20.36 -5.73 -7.48
CA PRO A 35 19.37 -6.75 -7.78
C PRO A 35 18.26 -6.81 -6.73
N THR A 36 17.04 -6.53 -7.18
CA THR A 36 15.88 -6.36 -6.32
C THR A 36 14.74 -7.24 -6.82
N VAL A 37 14.02 -7.86 -5.88
CA VAL A 37 12.86 -8.70 -6.16
C VAL A 37 11.61 -8.15 -5.47
N HIS A 38 10.46 -8.31 -6.11
CA HIS A 38 9.18 -7.95 -5.52
C HIS A 38 8.62 -9.14 -4.73
N VAL A 39 8.22 -8.86 -3.50
CA VAL A 39 7.59 -9.81 -2.57
C VAL A 39 6.48 -9.08 -1.87
N ASP A 40 5.24 -9.47 -2.13
CA ASP A 40 4.09 -8.80 -1.51
C ASP A 40 3.96 -9.18 -0.03
N ALA A 41 4.13 -8.20 0.86
CA ALA A 41 4.13 -8.40 2.31
C ALA A 41 2.76 -8.80 2.88
N PHE A 42 1.66 -8.58 2.16
CA PHE A 42 0.35 -9.12 2.54
C PHE A 42 0.26 -10.62 2.25
N LEU A 43 0.88 -11.05 1.15
CA LEU A 43 0.82 -12.42 0.67
C LEU A 43 1.89 -13.31 1.30
N TYR A 44 3.05 -12.79 1.68
CA TYR A 44 4.11 -13.60 2.22
C TYR A 44 4.64 -12.99 3.51
N ASP A 45 4.47 -13.71 4.62
CA ASP A 45 5.16 -13.39 5.87
C ASP A 45 6.57 -13.99 5.87
N GLU A 46 7.42 -13.57 6.81
CA GLU A 46 8.81 -14.01 6.90
C GLU A 46 8.95 -15.54 6.98
N ASP A 47 8.08 -16.20 7.75
CA ASP A 47 8.06 -17.66 7.87
C ASP A 47 7.78 -18.34 6.52
N PHE A 48 6.90 -17.76 5.70
CA PHE A 48 6.62 -18.26 4.36
C PHE A 48 7.81 -18.04 3.41
N ILE A 49 8.48 -16.89 3.51
CA ILE A 49 9.68 -16.61 2.72
C ILE A 49 10.83 -17.57 3.08
N ASP A 50 11.00 -17.86 4.36
CA ASP A 50 11.95 -18.87 4.83
C ASP A 50 11.66 -20.23 4.21
N SER A 51 10.39 -20.65 4.23
CA SER A 51 9.95 -21.91 3.62
C SER A 51 10.23 -21.97 2.12
N LEU A 52 9.98 -20.87 1.38
CA LEU A 52 10.28 -20.80 -0.06
C LEU A 52 11.78 -20.88 -0.34
N CYS A 53 12.61 -20.32 0.54
CA CYS A 53 14.07 -20.41 0.44
C CYS A 53 14.56 -21.85 0.70
N GLU A 54 14.02 -22.52 1.72
CA GLU A 54 14.33 -23.92 2.03
C GLU A 54 13.94 -24.88 0.90
N GLU A 55 12.80 -24.62 0.25
CA GLU A 55 12.33 -25.38 -0.93
C GLU A 55 13.10 -25.05 -2.22
N GLY A 56 14.02 -24.09 -2.20
CA GLY A 56 14.78 -23.64 -3.37
C GLY A 56 13.95 -22.93 -4.43
N LYS A 57 12.74 -22.47 -4.08
CA LYS A 57 11.85 -21.69 -4.96
C LYS A 57 12.20 -20.21 -4.96
N MET A 58 12.97 -19.76 -3.97
CA MET A 58 13.37 -18.38 -3.78
C MET A 58 14.76 -18.30 -3.17
N SER A 59 15.41 -17.14 -3.28
CA SER A 59 16.66 -16.84 -2.59
C SER A 59 16.60 -15.44 -1.99
N ARG A 60 17.25 -15.24 -0.83
CA ARG A 60 17.52 -13.92 -0.24
C ARG A 60 18.82 -13.28 -0.72
N ASN A 61 19.61 -14.02 -1.48
CA ASN A 61 20.92 -13.57 -1.95
C ASN A 61 21.08 -13.84 -3.45
N TYR A 62 21.91 -13.04 -4.11
CA TYR A 62 22.36 -13.27 -5.48
C TYR A 62 23.88 -13.45 -5.53
N CYS A 63 24.36 -14.20 -6.52
CA CYS A 63 25.80 -14.37 -6.75
C CYS A 63 26.38 -13.10 -7.35
N THR A 64 27.40 -12.51 -6.71
CA THR A 64 28.12 -11.35 -7.26
C THR A 64 29.04 -11.76 -8.42
N VAL A 65 29.42 -13.05 -8.45
CA VAL A 65 30.09 -13.71 -9.57
C VAL A 65 29.36 -15.01 -9.86
N CYS A 66 28.72 -15.13 -11.03
CA CYS A 66 27.95 -16.32 -11.41
C CYS A 66 28.77 -17.61 -11.29
N GLY A 67 28.20 -18.62 -10.62
CA GLY A 67 28.86 -19.90 -10.37
C GLY A 67 29.87 -19.91 -9.22
N SER A 68 30.03 -18.80 -8.50
CA SER A 68 30.84 -18.75 -7.27
C SER A 68 29.97 -18.90 -6.00
N HIS A 69 30.62 -18.97 -4.85
CA HIS A 69 29.99 -18.86 -3.52
C HIS A 69 29.99 -17.42 -2.97
N GLN A 70 30.41 -16.44 -3.78
CA GLN A 70 30.38 -15.03 -3.37
C GLN A 70 28.97 -14.48 -3.61
N THR A 71 28.27 -14.20 -2.52
CA THR A 71 26.87 -13.75 -2.54
C THR A 71 26.70 -12.41 -1.85
N ALA A 72 25.72 -11.64 -2.30
CA ALA A 72 25.24 -10.40 -1.68
C ALA A 72 23.71 -10.48 -1.49
N PRO A 73 23.14 -9.75 -0.51
CA PRO A 73 21.70 -9.75 -0.28
C PRO A 73 20.94 -9.16 -1.48
N LEU A 74 19.77 -9.70 -1.76
CA LEU A 74 18.80 -9.11 -2.69
C LEU A 74 18.05 -7.96 -2.00
N GLY A 75 17.74 -6.91 -2.76
CA GLY A 75 16.74 -5.93 -2.35
C GLY A 75 15.34 -6.55 -2.37
N PHE A 76 14.50 -6.17 -1.42
CA PHE A 76 13.10 -6.60 -1.32
C PHE A 76 12.18 -5.41 -1.34
N ILE A 77 11.17 -5.45 -2.21
CA ILE A 77 10.14 -4.40 -2.32
C ILE A 77 8.76 -5.03 -2.21
N SER A 78 7.87 -4.37 -1.45
CA SER A 78 6.44 -4.66 -1.40
C SER A 78 5.65 -3.40 -1.78
N HIS A 79 4.53 -3.59 -2.48
CA HIS A 79 3.54 -2.55 -2.76
C HIS A 79 2.24 -2.74 -1.96
N SER A 80 2.25 -3.59 -0.93
CA SER A 80 1.12 -3.83 -0.04
C SER A 80 1.55 -3.85 1.41
N PHE A 81 0.64 -3.40 2.28
CA PHE A 81 0.79 -3.57 3.71
C PHE A 81 0.74 -5.04 4.11
N SER A 82 1.65 -5.45 4.97
CA SER A 82 1.57 -6.70 5.71
C SER A 82 0.35 -6.75 6.62
N LEU A 83 0.04 -7.97 7.10
CA LEU A 83 -1.00 -8.18 8.10
C LEU A 83 -0.74 -7.40 9.40
N MET A 84 0.53 -7.17 9.75
CA MET A 84 0.90 -6.43 10.96
C MET A 84 0.68 -4.93 10.78
N GLU A 85 1.11 -4.38 9.64
CA GLU A 85 0.89 -2.96 9.32
C GLU A 85 -0.60 -2.63 9.25
N LEU A 86 -1.43 -3.49 8.63
CA LEU A 86 -2.88 -3.31 8.62
C LEU A 86 -3.46 -3.28 10.04
N LYS A 87 -3.03 -4.18 10.93
CA LYS A 87 -3.47 -4.17 12.33
C LYS A 87 -3.01 -2.91 13.05
N PHE A 88 -1.77 -2.48 12.84
CA PHE A 88 -1.24 -1.25 13.41
C PHE A 88 -2.08 -0.04 12.98
N ILE A 89 -2.35 0.10 11.68
CA ILE A 89 -3.15 1.18 11.12
C ILE A 89 -4.55 1.21 11.76
N TYR A 90 -5.29 0.10 11.74
CA TYR A 90 -6.68 0.11 12.17
C TYR A 90 -6.88 0.08 13.70
N HIS A 91 -5.94 -0.46 14.48
CA HIS A 91 -6.10 -0.55 15.94
C HIS A 91 -5.35 0.53 16.72
N HIS A 92 -4.32 1.14 16.15
CA HIS A 92 -3.42 2.05 16.87
C HIS A 92 -3.23 3.41 16.22
N VAL A 93 -3.40 3.53 14.89
CA VAL A 93 -3.24 4.81 14.17
C VAL A 93 -4.57 5.51 13.96
N LEU A 94 -5.56 4.81 13.42
CA LEU A 94 -6.84 5.39 13.07
C LEU A 94 -7.80 5.46 14.28
N PRO A 95 -8.66 6.49 14.36
CA PRO A 95 -9.71 6.55 15.37
C PRO A 95 -10.86 5.59 15.04
N ASP A 96 -11.93 5.60 15.85
CA ASP A 96 -13.19 4.94 15.48
C ASP A 96 -13.71 5.48 14.14
N LEU A 97 -14.10 4.56 13.26
CA LEU A 97 -14.52 4.87 11.90
C LEU A 97 -16.04 4.80 11.72
N SER A 98 -16.81 4.76 12.82
CA SER A 98 -18.28 4.75 12.74
C SER A 98 -18.78 5.92 11.92
N GLU A 99 -19.62 5.64 10.93
CA GLU A 99 -20.19 6.63 9.98
C GLU A 99 -19.16 7.29 9.04
N LYS A 100 -17.88 6.87 9.06
CA LYS A 100 -16.79 7.45 8.26
C LYS A 100 -16.60 6.78 6.91
N ILE A 101 -16.20 7.60 5.93
CA ILE A 101 -15.79 7.14 4.60
C ILE A 101 -14.25 7.06 4.54
N LEU A 102 -13.73 5.90 4.19
CA LEU A 102 -12.30 5.69 3.93
C LEU A 102 -12.07 5.44 2.43
N VAL A 103 -11.04 6.09 1.89
CA VAL A 103 -10.59 5.95 0.51
C VAL A 103 -9.16 5.41 0.49
N ASP A 104 -8.95 4.31 -0.21
CA ASP A 104 -7.65 3.71 -0.49
C ASP A 104 -7.25 4.05 -1.94
N VAL A 105 -6.18 4.83 -2.09
CA VAL A 105 -5.70 5.29 -3.40
C VAL A 105 -4.64 4.33 -3.91
N GLY A 106 -4.85 3.78 -5.10
CA GLY A 106 -3.98 2.74 -5.67
C GLY A 106 -4.13 1.42 -4.92
N SER A 107 -5.38 0.99 -4.77
CA SER A 107 -5.72 -0.11 -3.85
C SER A 107 -5.11 -1.47 -4.20
N ARG A 108 -4.56 -1.66 -5.42
CA ARG A 108 -3.83 -2.85 -5.86
C ARG A 108 -4.53 -4.17 -5.49
N LEU A 109 -4.04 -4.92 -4.50
CA LEU A 109 -4.65 -6.19 -4.08
C LEU A 109 -5.90 -6.02 -3.20
N GLY A 110 -6.22 -4.79 -2.76
CA GLY A 110 -7.35 -4.43 -1.90
C GLY A 110 -7.10 -4.65 -0.40
N THR A 111 -5.83 -4.76 0.02
CA THR A 111 -5.45 -5.19 1.38
C THR A 111 -5.96 -4.25 2.46
N VAL A 112 -5.89 -2.93 2.20
CA VAL A 112 -6.46 -1.88 3.05
C VAL A 112 -7.97 -2.06 3.17
N LEU A 113 -8.68 -2.32 2.06
CA LEU A 113 -10.14 -2.49 2.07
C LEU A 113 -10.57 -3.70 2.90
N TYR A 114 -9.87 -4.84 2.78
CA TYR A 114 -10.18 -6.04 3.54
C TYR A 114 -9.86 -5.85 5.02
N GLY A 115 -8.73 -5.20 5.33
CA GLY A 115 -8.37 -4.81 6.70
C GLY A 115 -9.42 -3.90 7.31
N GLY A 116 -9.82 -2.84 6.60
CA GLY A 116 -10.83 -1.89 7.03
C GLY A 116 -12.18 -2.53 7.25
N TYR A 117 -12.57 -3.49 6.42
CA TYR A 117 -13.82 -4.23 6.65
C TYR A 117 -13.76 -5.04 7.95
N LEU A 118 -12.65 -5.73 8.20
CA LEU A 118 -12.55 -6.64 9.34
C LEU A 118 -12.22 -5.95 10.66
N TYR A 119 -11.52 -4.82 10.62
CA TYR A 119 -10.98 -4.15 11.80
C TYR A 119 -11.65 -2.81 12.11
N SER A 120 -12.61 -2.36 11.29
CA SER A 120 -13.28 -1.08 11.52
C SER A 120 -14.78 -1.09 11.24
N SER A 121 -15.44 -0.10 11.83
CA SER A 121 -16.84 0.28 11.69
C SER A 121 -17.08 1.29 10.55
N ALA A 122 -16.09 1.51 9.66
CA ALA A 122 -16.21 2.41 8.51
C ALA A 122 -17.51 2.14 7.75
N SER A 123 -18.27 3.20 7.46
CA SER A 123 -19.57 3.08 6.79
C SER A 123 -19.40 2.63 5.35
N GLN A 124 -18.38 3.15 4.67
CA GLN A 124 -17.99 2.78 3.31
C GLN A 124 -16.47 2.79 3.16
N LEU A 125 -15.97 1.84 2.37
CA LEU A 125 -14.56 1.64 2.04
C LEU A 125 -14.45 1.68 0.52
N TYR A 126 -13.76 2.70 -0.02
CA TYR A 126 -13.58 2.86 -1.46
C TYR A 126 -12.14 2.58 -1.87
N GLY A 127 -11.93 1.60 -2.74
CA GLY A 127 -10.65 1.41 -3.42
C GLY A 127 -10.69 2.11 -4.77
N VAL A 128 -9.71 2.95 -5.07
CA VAL A 128 -9.50 3.49 -6.41
C VAL A 128 -8.27 2.81 -7.00
N GLU A 129 -8.42 2.19 -8.16
CA GLU A 129 -7.35 1.46 -8.82
C GLU A 129 -7.38 1.70 -10.33
N LEU A 130 -6.20 1.99 -10.89
CA LEU A 130 -6.05 2.29 -12.31
C LEU A 130 -6.00 1.01 -13.15
N ASN A 131 -5.44 -0.08 -12.59
CA ASN A 131 -5.30 -1.35 -13.28
C ASN A 131 -6.55 -2.22 -13.11
N GLY A 132 -7.23 -2.46 -14.24
CA GLY A 132 -8.45 -3.26 -14.30
C GLY A 132 -8.28 -4.73 -13.89
N ASP A 133 -7.08 -5.32 -13.99
CA ASP A 133 -6.84 -6.71 -13.55
C ASP A 133 -6.88 -6.80 -12.02
N PHE A 134 -6.30 -5.81 -11.33
CA PHE A 134 -6.39 -5.70 -9.88
C PHE A 134 -7.81 -5.43 -9.42
N CYS A 135 -8.55 -4.56 -10.12
CA CYS A 135 -9.97 -4.36 -9.83
C CYS A 135 -10.76 -5.68 -9.89
N GLN A 136 -10.48 -6.52 -10.89
CA GLN A 136 -11.13 -7.83 -11.03
C GLN A 136 -10.76 -8.80 -9.89
N LEU A 137 -9.49 -8.83 -9.48
CA LEU A 137 -9.05 -9.63 -8.33
C LEU A 137 -9.73 -9.16 -7.04
N GLN A 138 -9.81 -7.85 -6.82
CA GLN A 138 -10.50 -7.30 -5.66
C GLN A 138 -11.99 -7.66 -5.65
N GLU A 139 -12.67 -7.50 -6.78
CA GLU A 139 -14.09 -7.85 -6.94
C GLU A 139 -14.35 -9.35 -6.69
N MET A 140 -13.42 -10.23 -7.10
CA MET A 140 -13.49 -11.66 -6.79
C MET A 140 -13.46 -11.91 -5.28
N VAL A 141 -12.50 -11.30 -4.57
CA VAL A 141 -12.37 -11.43 -3.10
C VAL A 141 -13.60 -10.86 -2.41
N ILE A 142 -14.03 -9.65 -2.77
CA ILE A 142 -15.19 -8.97 -2.18
C ILE A 142 -16.45 -9.84 -2.29
N LYS A 143 -16.69 -10.46 -3.46
CA LYS A 143 -17.83 -11.35 -3.65
C LYS A 143 -17.68 -12.65 -2.86
N LYS A 144 -16.51 -13.27 -2.87
CA LYS A 144 -16.24 -14.53 -2.15
C LYS A 144 -16.46 -14.39 -0.65
N TYR A 145 -16.02 -13.28 -0.07
CA TYR A 145 -16.10 -13.00 1.37
C TYR A 145 -17.31 -12.15 1.78
N GLN A 146 -18.20 -11.82 0.83
CA GLN A 146 -19.44 -11.07 1.05
C GLN A 146 -19.24 -9.65 1.63
N PHE A 147 -18.19 -8.95 1.22
CA PHE A 147 -17.88 -7.58 1.68
C PHE A 147 -18.61 -6.48 0.89
N THR A 148 -19.57 -6.85 0.05
CA THR A 148 -20.27 -5.96 -0.91
C THR A 148 -21.12 -4.88 -0.27
N ASP A 149 -21.43 -4.99 1.02
CA ASP A 149 -22.23 -4.02 1.77
C ASP A 149 -21.48 -2.72 2.07
N ARG A 150 -20.14 -2.79 2.21
CA ARG A 150 -19.30 -1.63 2.56
C ARG A 150 -18.15 -1.36 1.62
N ILE A 151 -17.60 -2.37 0.95
CA ILE A 151 -16.47 -2.18 0.02
C ILE A 151 -16.99 -1.88 -1.38
N LYS A 152 -16.41 -0.87 -2.03
CA LYS A 152 -16.60 -0.53 -3.44
C LYS A 152 -15.26 -0.29 -4.11
N VAL A 153 -15.04 -0.93 -5.26
CA VAL A 153 -13.84 -0.74 -6.07
C VAL A 153 -14.16 0.07 -7.30
N LEU A 154 -13.39 1.12 -7.55
CA LEU A 154 -13.51 2.02 -8.68
C LEU A 154 -12.31 1.81 -9.60
N HIS A 155 -12.57 1.22 -10.77
CA HIS A 155 -11.59 1.18 -11.85
C HIS A 155 -11.50 2.57 -12.50
N ALA A 156 -10.60 3.40 -11.98
CA ALA A 156 -10.50 4.81 -12.34
C ALA A 156 -9.13 5.39 -12.01
N ASP A 157 -8.75 6.45 -12.74
CA ASP A 157 -7.67 7.35 -12.33
C ASP A 157 -8.16 8.20 -11.14
N ILE A 158 -7.38 8.24 -10.05
CA ILE A 158 -7.68 9.07 -8.87
C ILE A 158 -7.84 10.55 -9.24
N CYS A 159 -7.17 11.02 -10.28
CA CYS A 159 -7.28 12.39 -10.82
C CYS A 159 -8.64 12.70 -11.45
N THR A 160 -9.56 11.73 -11.48
CA THR A 160 -10.95 11.91 -11.91
C THR A 160 -11.95 11.82 -10.75
N GLN A 161 -11.48 11.52 -9.54
CA GLN A 161 -12.32 11.19 -8.37
C GLN A 161 -12.35 12.32 -7.33
N GLY A 162 -12.30 13.58 -7.76
CA GLY A 162 -12.26 14.74 -6.86
C GLY A 162 -13.43 14.81 -5.87
N SER A 163 -14.64 14.47 -6.29
CA SER A 163 -15.81 14.41 -5.39
C SER A 163 -15.62 13.36 -4.28
N LEU A 164 -15.05 12.20 -4.60
CA LEU A 164 -14.77 11.17 -3.60
C LEU A 164 -13.72 11.65 -2.59
N LEU A 165 -12.61 12.23 -3.07
CA LEU A 165 -11.55 12.78 -2.22
C LEU A 165 -12.05 13.91 -1.32
N GLN A 166 -12.90 14.80 -1.83
CA GLN A 166 -13.47 15.92 -1.07
C GLN A 166 -14.41 15.46 0.05
N ASN A 167 -15.05 14.30 -0.11
CA ASN A 167 -15.98 13.76 0.87
C ASN A 167 -15.34 12.74 1.83
N ALA A 168 -14.11 12.29 1.57
CA ALA A 168 -13.43 11.31 2.41
C ALA A 168 -13.13 11.84 3.82
N ASP A 169 -13.38 11.01 4.83
CA ASP A 169 -12.94 11.28 6.21
C ASP A 169 -11.52 10.77 6.44
N ILE A 170 -11.13 9.67 5.76
CA ILE A 170 -9.81 9.05 5.83
C ILE A 170 -9.34 8.73 4.40
N ILE A 171 -8.10 9.08 4.09
CA ILE A 171 -7.43 8.72 2.84
C ILE A 171 -6.18 7.90 3.21
N ILE A 172 -5.95 6.78 2.55
CA ILE A 172 -4.75 5.97 2.70
C ILE A 172 -4.03 5.90 1.35
N MET A 173 -2.72 6.14 1.37
CA MET A 173 -1.86 6.13 0.20
C MET A 173 -0.59 5.33 0.52
N ASN A 174 -0.52 4.08 0.07
CA ASN A 174 0.64 3.21 0.29
C ASN A 174 1.44 3.04 -1.00
N ASN A 175 2.61 3.70 -1.07
CA ASN A 175 3.57 3.60 -2.17
C ASN A 175 2.91 3.69 -3.57
N VAL A 176 1.99 4.65 -3.72
CA VAL A 176 1.00 4.59 -4.79
C VAL A 176 1.50 5.05 -6.16
N PHE A 177 2.56 5.87 -6.22
CA PHE A 177 2.96 6.52 -7.48
C PHE A 177 4.38 6.23 -7.94
N GLU A 178 5.34 6.08 -7.03
CA GLU A 178 6.76 6.05 -7.38
C GLU A 178 7.07 4.96 -8.42
N TYR A 179 6.49 3.78 -8.28
CA TYR A 179 6.71 2.64 -9.19
C TYR A 179 5.76 2.63 -10.39
N PHE A 180 4.61 3.29 -10.27
CA PHE A 180 3.50 3.12 -11.21
C PHE A 180 3.35 4.27 -12.20
N LEU A 181 3.97 5.42 -11.94
CA LEU A 181 3.87 6.64 -12.74
C LEU A 181 5.25 7.25 -13.04
N ASN A 182 5.38 8.01 -14.12
CA ASN A 182 6.56 8.86 -14.35
C ASN A 182 6.51 10.15 -13.52
N GLU A 183 7.64 10.82 -13.29
CA GLU A 183 7.73 12.00 -12.40
C GLU A 183 6.68 13.09 -12.71
N ALA A 184 6.41 13.35 -13.99
CA ALA A 184 5.42 14.35 -14.38
C ALA A 184 3.99 13.91 -14.05
N GLU A 185 3.67 12.62 -14.16
CA GLU A 185 2.40 12.03 -13.72
C GLU A 185 2.27 12.05 -12.19
N GLN A 186 3.34 11.71 -11.47
CA GLN A 186 3.37 11.75 -10.01
C GLN A 186 3.08 13.17 -9.51
N ALA A 187 3.76 14.18 -10.07
CA ALA A 187 3.55 15.58 -9.71
C ALA A 187 2.09 16.02 -9.96
N ARG A 188 1.53 15.66 -11.14
CA ARG A 188 0.11 15.95 -11.44
C ARG A 188 -0.85 15.28 -10.48
N ALA A 189 -0.61 14.02 -10.13
CA ALA A 189 -1.45 13.28 -9.20
C ALA A 189 -1.42 13.89 -7.79
N TRP A 190 -0.23 14.22 -7.29
CA TRP A 190 -0.06 14.89 -6.00
C TRP A 190 -0.70 16.28 -5.97
N ASP A 191 -0.52 17.09 -7.02
CA ASP A 191 -1.19 18.38 -7.14
C ASP A 191 -2.72 18.15 -7.10
N TYR A 192 -3.26 17.24 -7.90
CA TYR A 192 -4.70 16.96 -7.90
C TYR A 192 -5.22 16.53 -6.52
N ILE A 193 -4.53 15.61 -5.85
CA ILE A 193 -4.92 15.09 -4.54
C ILE A 193 -4.88 16.20 -3.50
N SER A 194 -3.81 16.97 -3.44
CA SER A 194 -3.72 18.08 -2.49
C SER A 194 -4.84 19.09 -2.72
N HIS A 195 -5.21 19.41 -3.96
CA HIS A 195 -6.30 20.33 -4.28
C HIS A 195 -7.69 19.80 -3.88
N ASN A 196 -7.90 18.49 -3.83
CA ASN A 196 -9.20 17.88 -3.53
C ASN A 196 -9.33 17.38 -2.09
N VAL A 197 -8.23 17.01 -1.44
CA VAL A 197 -8.20 16.59 -0.03
C VAL A 197 -8.05 17.83 0.85
N ARG A 198 -9.17 18.56 1.01
CA ARG A 198 -9.24 19.84 1.75
C ARG A 198 -10.24 19.82 2.91
N ARG A 199 -10.88 18.68 3.17
CA ARG A 199 -11.86 18.55 4.25
C ARG A 199 -11.13 18.62 5.60
N ARG A 200 -11.26 19.77 6.26
CA ARG A 200 -10.61 20.03 7.54
C ARG A 200 -10.93 18.94 8.57
N GLY A 201 -9.87 18.43 9.20
CA GLY A 201 -9.97 17.37 10.20
C GLY A 201 -10.07 15.95 9.64
N SER A 202 -10.17 15.77 8.32
CA SER A 202 -9.94 14.47 7.69
C SER A 202 -8.50 14.01 7.95
N LEU A 203 -8.29 12.70 7.84
CA LEU A 203 -6.99 12.08 8.07
C LEU A 203 -6.40 11.56 6.76
N LEU A 204 -5.08 11.66 6.64
CA LEU A 204 -4.31 11.15 5.53
C LEU A 204 -3.20 10.25 6.08
N VAL A 205 -3.21 8.97 5.70
CA VAL A 205 -2.14 8.03 6.01
C VAL A 205 -1.30 7.84 4.77
N THR A 206 0.02 8.02 4.88
CA THR A 206 0.94 7.79 3.76
C THR A 206 2.08 6.85 4.15
N VAL A 207 2.56 6.11 3.16
CA VAL A 207 3.82 5.37 3.18
C VAL A 207 4.53 5.60 1.85
N PRO A 208 5.73 6.20 1.81
CA PRO A 208 6.46 6.81 2.93
C PRO A 208 5.83 8.15 3.38
N SER A 209 6.57 8.97 4.13
CA SER A 209 6.16 10.34 4.48
C SER A 209 5.82 11.19 3.25
N LEU A 210 5.03 12.25 3.44
CA LEU A 210 4.75 13.23 2.39
C LEU A 210 6.02 13.94 1.92
N GLU A 211 6.93 14.27 2.84
CA GLU A 211 8.22 14.87 2.56
C GLU A 211 9.04 14.02 1.58
N GLU A 212 9.10 12.72 1.82
CA GLU A 212 9.79 11.76 0.96
C GLU A 212 9.05 11.58 -0.36
N SER A 213 7.73 11.37 -0.30
CA SER A 213 6.89 11.14 -1.49
C SER A 213 6.87 12.31 -2.47
N LEU A 214 7.07 13.53 -1.98
CA LEU A 214 7.12 14.75 -2.79
C LEU A 214 8.56 15.18 -3.13
N SER A 215 9.56 14.51 -2.54
CA SER A 215 10.96 14.84 -2.76
C SER A 215 11.34 14.69 -4.22
N GLY A 216 11.96 15.72 -4.80
CA GLY A 216 12.37 15.74 -6.20
C GLY A 216 11.24 15.98 -7.21
N LEU A 217 9.97 15.99 -6.80
CA LEU A 217 8.84 16.29 -7.68
C LEU A 217 8.63 17.80 -7.82
N GLN A 218 8.30 18.24 -9.04
CA GLN A 218 7.95 19.63 -9.32
C GLN A 218 6.47 19.89 -8.98
N VAL A 219 6.16 19.96 -7.69
CA VAL A 219 4.81 20.21 -7.17
C VAL A 219 4.71 21.59 -6.50
N ASN A 220 3.51 22.18 -6.51
CA ASN A 220 3.25 23.43 -5.81
C ASN A 220 2.48 23.19 -4.49
N ILE A 221 3.00 22.28 -3.67
CA ILE A 221 2.37 21.84 -2.43
C ILE A 221 3.18 22.36 -1.25
N GLN A 222 2.58 23.25 -0.47
CA GLN A 222 3.14 23.68 0.79
C GLN A 222 2.53 22.84 1.92
N LEU A 223 3.29 21.85 2.43
CA LEU A 223 2.80 20.93 3.46
C LEU A 223 2.27 21.66 4.71
N SER A 224 2.99 22.70 5.17
CA SER A 224 2.61 23.47 6.36
C SER A 224 1.28 24.25 6.24
N SER A 225 0.72 24.38 5.03
CA SER A 225 -0.60 24.99 4.81
C SER A 225 -1.67 23.97 4.43
N TRP A 226 -1.29 22.70 4.27
CA TRP A 226 -2.19 21.61 3.90
C TRP A 226 -2.46 20.65 5.05
N VAL A 227 -1.41 20.26 5.78
CA VAL A 227 -1.48 19.18 6.78
C VAL A 227 -0.63 19.47 8.01
N ASP A 228 -1.06 18.91 9.13
CA ASP A 228 -0.24 18.73 10.33
C ASP A 228 0.06 17.24 10.53
N GLU A 229 1.33 16.87 10.69
CA GLU A 229 1.70 15.50 11.04
C GLU A 229 1.29 15.18 12.48
N VAL A 230 0.72 13.99 12.69
CA VAL A 230 0.30 13.48 13.99
C VAL A 230 1.33 12.46 14.47
N PRO A 231 2.01 12.70 15.61
CA PRO A 231 2.97 11.75 16.15
C PRO A 231 2.32 10.40 16.48
N LEU A 232 2.90 9.31 15.98
CA LEU A 232 2.45 7.96 16.26
C LEU A 232 3.30 7.29 17.33
N ASN A 233 2.67 6.40 18.09
CA ASN A 233 3.37 5.53 19.03
C ASN A 233 3.69 4.19 18.37
N TYR A 234 4.95 3.98 18.03
CA TYR A 234 5.43 2.73 17.42
C TYR A 234 5.75 1.62 18.44
N ASP A 235 5.72 1.92 19.73
CA ASP A 235 6.01 0.97 20.82
C ASP A 235 4.74 0.25 21.34
N VAL A 236 3.64 0.28 20.58
CA VAL A 236 2.37 -0.35 20.97
C VAL A 236 2.45 -1.87 21.06
N TYR A 237 3.40 -2.49 20.35
CA TYR A 237 3.64 -3.92 20.43
C TYR A 237 4.95 -4.23 21.19
N PRO A 238 4.88 -4.98 22.31
CA PRO A 238 6.05 -5.33 23.12
C PRO A 238 6.84 -6.53 22.58
N GLU A 239 6.34 -7.20 21.54
CA GLU A 239 6.95 -8.41 20.95
C GLU A 239 8.23 -8.05 20.19
N LYS A 240 9.26 -8.91 20.32
CA LYS A 240 10.60 -8.66 19.77
C LYS A 240 10.69 -8.89 18.25
N ASP A 241 9.74 -9.60 17.66
CA ASP A 241 9.80 -10.07 16.28
C ASP A 241 8.98 -9.20 15.32
N ILE A 242 8.69 -7.95 15.70
CA ILE A 242 7.95 -7.01 14.86
C ILE A 242 8.95 -6.14 14.10
N ASP A 243 8.75 -6.05 12.79
CA ASP A 243 9.47 -5.11 11.95
C ASP A 243 9.03 -3.67 12.26
N ARG A 244 9.71 -3.08 13.25
CA ARG A 244 9.46 -1.70 13.69
C ARG A 244 9.87 -0.69 12.63
N GLU A 245 10.81 -1.03 11.75
CA GLU A 245 11.25 -0.11 10.71
C GLU A 245 10.16 0.03 9.64
N ALA A 246 9.49 -1.06 9.27
CA ALA A 246 8.30 -1.01 8.42
C ALA A 246 7.20 -0.13 9.04
N LEU A 247 6.89 -0.30 10.34
CA LEU A 247 5.87 0.52 11.00
C LEU A 247 6.22 2.01 11.02
N LYS A 248 7.50 2.37 11.15
CA LYS A 248 7.97 3.76 11.14
C LYS A 248 7.82 4.45 9.79
N GLN A 249 7.63 3.70 8.71
CA GLN A 249 7.32 4.27 7.40
C GLN A 249 5.85 4.72 7.29
N ILE A 250 5.01 4.41 8.28
CA ILE A 250 3.60 4.80 8.32
C ILE A 250 3.47 6.16 8.98
N HIS A 251 3.03 7.15 8.20
CA HIS A 251 2.80 8.51 8.67
C HIS A 251 1.32 8.84 8.68
N LEU A 252 0.87 9.56 9.71
CA LEU A 252 -0.49 10.07 9.83
C LEU A 252 -0.47 11.59 9.81
N TYR A 253 -1.33 12.16 8.99
CA TYR A 253 -1.51 13.58 8.85
C TYR A 253 -2.97 13.97 9.06
N LYS A 254 -3.18 15.16 9.60
CA LYS A 254 -4.49 15.79 9.72
C LYS A 254 -4.59 16.96 8.75
N ILE A 255 -5.66 16.99 7.96
CA ILE A 255 -5.92 18.08 7.01
C ILE A 255 -6.31 19.37 7.74
N LEU A 256 -5.67 20.49 7.39
CA LEU A 256 -5.80 21.82 8.03
C LEU A 256 -7.09 22.58 7.70
#